data_AF-A0A962HA96-F1
#
_entry.id   AF-A0A962HA96-F1
#
_cell.length_a   1.000
_cell.length_b   1.000
_cell.length_c   1.000
_cell.angle_alpha   90.00
_cell.angle_beta   90.00
_cell.angle_gamma   90.00
#
_symmetry.space_group_name_H-M   'P 1'
#
loop_
_entity.id
_entity.type
_entity.pdbx_description
1 polymer ?
#
loop_
_entity_poly.entity_id
_entity_poly.type
_entity_poly.pdbx_seq_one_letter_code
_entity_poly.pdbx_strand_id
1 'polypeptide(L)' 'VAFDQLVTPQTTYLSRAQIEQWLSSRADIEAGSSYIIFRNGNSWKFGGRRAASDSEQPT' A
#
# COMPACT_ATOMS: atom_id res chain seq x y z
N VAL A 1 3.57 27.40 29.55
CA VAL A 1 3.58 26.19 28.69
C VAL A 1 3.56 26.66 27.26
N ALA A 2 4.68 26.55 26.54
CA ALA A 2 4.69 26.85 25.11
C ALA A 2 3.88 25.77 24.40
N PHE A 3 2.82 26.15 23.71
CA PHE A 3 2.10 25.26 22.80
C PHE A 3 3.05 25.01 21.63
N ASP A 4 3.76 23.88 21.71
CA ASP A 4 4.65 23.45 20.65
C ASP A 4 3.82 23.19 19.38
N GLN A 5 4.44 23.49 18.26
CA GLN A 5 3.82 24.04 17.07
C GLN A 5 2.61 23.24 16.54
N LEU A 6 1.64 23.99 16.03
CA LEU A 6 0.53 23.50 15.23
C LEU A 6 1.10 22.86 13.95
N VAL A 7 1.48 21.57 14.00
CA VAL A 7 1.82 20.81 12.80
C VAL A 7 0.52 20.60 12.04
N THR A 8 0.23 21.49 11.09
CA THR A 8 -0.91 21.32 10.19
C THR A 8 -0.68 20.05 9.37
N PRO A 9 -1.54 19.02 9.51
CA PRO A 9 -1.39 17.79 8.73
C PRO A 9 -1.38 18.14 7.25
N GLN A 10 -0.36 17.70 6.51
CA GLN A 10 -0.31 17.84 5.07
C GLN A 10 -0.98 16.62 4.42
N THR A 11 -2.09 16.85 3.72
CA THR A 11 -2.75 15.80 2.94
C THR A 11 -1.98 15.59 1.64
N THR A 12 -1.42 14.39 1.46
CA THR A 12 -0.84 13.98 0.19
C THR A 12 -1.87 13.20 -0.61
N TYR A 13 -2.14 13.64 -1.83
CA TYR A 13 -3.00 12.92 -2.78
C TYR A 13 -2.12 12.01 -3.64
N LEU A 14 -2.49 10.73 -3.71
CA LEU A 14 -1.85 9.74 -4.56
C LEU A 14 -2.85 9.28 -5.61
N SER A 15 -2.43 9.30 -6.87
CA SER A 15 -3.22 8.71 -7.94
C SER A 15 -3.20 7.17 -7.84
N ARG A 16 -4.26 6.53 -8.32
CA ARG A 16 -4.31 5.07 -8.45
C ARG A 16 -3.14 4.52 -9.26
N ALA A 17 -2.77 5.21 -10.35
CA ALA A 17 -1.65 4.81 -11.21
C ALA A 17 -0.31 4.80 -10.48
N GLN A 18 -0.06 5.76 -9.57
CA GLN A 18 1.16 5.75 -8.75
C GLN A 18 1.21 4.51 -7.84
N ILE A 19 0.10 4.16 -7.21
CA ILE A 19 0.01 2.96 -6.36
C ILE A 19 0.26 1.69 -7.18
N GLU A 20 -0.39 1.57 -8.34
CA GLU A 20 -0.23 0.42 -9.24
C GLU A 20 1.21 0.31 -9.76
N GLN A 21 1.86 1.44 -10.07
CA GLN A 21 3.28 1.47 -10.46
C GLN A 21 4.22 1.04 -9.33
N TRP A 22 3.94 1.45 -8.09
CA TRP A 22 4.72 0.98 -6.95
C TRP A 22 4.57 -0.54 -6.75
N LEU A 23 3.35 -1.05 -6.90
CA LEU A 23 3.07 -2.48 -6.75
C LEU A 23 3.63 -3.32 -7.91
N SER A 24 3.66 -2.79 -9.14
CA SER A 24 4.19 -3.53 -10.30
C SER A 24 5.71 -3.77 -10.21
N SER A 25 6.42 -2.98 -9.41
CA SER A 25 7.86 -3.20 -9.15
C SER A 25 8.13 -4.41 -8.25
N ARG A 26 7.10 -5.00 -7.63
CA ARG A 26 7.23 -6.10 -6.67
C ARG A 26 6.99 -7.45 -7.33
N ALA A 27 8.04 -8.26 -7.41
CA ALA A 27 7.97 -9.62 -7.96
C ALA A 27 7.11 -10.58 -7.12
N ASP A 28 6.91 -10.28 -5.83
CA ASP A 28 6.11 -11.10 -4.92
C ASP A 28 4.61 -10.79 -4.97
N ILE A 29 4.17 -9.89 -5.86
CA ILE A 29 2.77 -9.49 -6.02
C ILE A 29 2.26 -9.89 -7.41
N GLU A 30 1.09 -10.54 -7.44
CA GLU A 30 0.43 -10.92 -8.68
C GLU A 30 -0.04 -9.67 -9.46
N ALA A 31 0.34 -9.57 -10.74
CA ALA A 31 -0.06 -8.47 -11.60
C ALA A 31 -1.60 -8.36 -11.71
N GLY A 32 -2.14 -7.14 -11.66
CA GLY A 32 -3.58 -6.90 -11.74
C GLY A 32 -4.38 -7.24 -10.47
N SER A 33 -3.73 -7.78 -9.42
CA SER A 33 -4.38 -8.11 -8.14
C SER A 33 -4.43 -6.96 -7.14
N SER A 34 -4.13 -5.74 -7.59
CA SER A 34 -3.99 -4.57 -6.72
C SER A 34 -5.30 -4.19 -6.03
N TYR A 35 -5.23 -3.82 -4.75
CA TYR A 35 -6.35 -3.31 -3.98
C TYR A 35 -5.96 -2.04 -3.22
N ILE A 36 -6.96 -1.20 -2.93
CA ILE A 36 -6.84 0.01 -2.12
C ILE A 36 -8.02 0.01 -1.14
N ILE A 37 -7.72 0.04 0.17
CA ILE A 37 -8.71 -0.03 1.24
C ILE A 37 -8.55 1.19 2.14
N PHE A 38 -9.65 1.92 2.33
CA PHE A 38 -9.79 2.94 3.35
C PHE A 38 -10.21 2.28 4.68
N ARG A 39 -9.44 2.46 5.76
CA ARG A 39 -9.79 1.85 7.07
C ARG A 39 -10.48 2.82 8.02
N ASN A 40 -9.95 4.04 8.18
CA ASN A 40 -10.56 5.15 8.92
C ASN A 40 -9.73 6.44 8.75
N GLY A 41 -10.38 7.60 8.88
CA GLY A 41 -9.72 8.91 8.92
C GLY A 41 -8.78 9.18 7.73
N ASN A 42 -7.47 9.27 7.99
CA ASN A 42 -6.43 9.53 6.99
C ASN A 42 -5.60 8.28 6.63
N SER A 43 -6.01 7.09 7.04
CA SER A 43 -5.25 5.86 6.86
C SER A 43 -5.72 5.04 5.65
N TRP A 44 -4.83 4.91 4.67
CA TRP A 44 -5.01 4.08 3.48
C TRP A 44 -4.09 2.86 3.54
N LYS A 45 -4.58 1.71 3.07
CA LYS A 45 -3.77 0.51 2.86
C LYS A 45 -3.94 0.04 1.42
N PHE A 46 -2.85 -0.33 0.78
CA PHE A 46 -2.83 -0.88 -0.57
C PHE A 46 -1.84 -2.03 -0.67
N GLY A 47 -2.02 -2.88 -1.67
CA GLY A 47 -1.24 -4.10 -1.85
C GLY A 47 -1.77 -4.90 -3.03
N GLY A 48 -1.34 -6.15 -3.16
CA GLY A 48 -1.93 -7.13 -4.07
C GLY A 48 -1.86 -8.53 -3.47
N ARG A 49 -2.43 -9.51 -4.18
CA ARG A 49 -2.28 -10.92 -3.82
C ARG A 49 -0.80 -11.30 -3.93
N ARG A 50 -0.32 -12.07 -2.96
CA ARG A 50 1.05 -12.60 -3.04
C ARG A 50 1.10 -13.62 -4.17
N ALA A 51 2.11 -13.51 -5.02
CA ALA A 51 2.44 -14.59 -5.93
C ALA A 51 2.69 -15.86 -5.09
N ALA A 52 2.17 -17.00 -5.53
CA ALA A 52 2.46 -18.26 -4.87
C ALA A 52 3.98 -18.39 -4.78
N SER A 53 4.49 -18.55 -3.56
CA SER A 53 5.82 -19.12 -3.40
C SER A 53 5.67 -20.55 -3.89
N ASP A 54 6.55 -21.02 -4.78
CA ASP A 54 6.74 -22.46 -4.97
C ASP A 54 7.24 -23.03 -3.64
N SER A 55 6.34 -23.23 -2.68
CA SER A 55 6.60 -23.97 -1.46
C SER A 55 6.54 -25.44 -1.85
N GLU A 56 7.74 -26.00 -2.00
CA GLU A 56 8.09 -27.40 -2.17
C GLU A 56 7.04 -28.39 -1.67
N GLN A 57 6.65 -29.32 -2.55
CA GLN A 57 5.83 -30.47 -2.21
C GLN A 57 6.48 -31.29 -1.08
N PRO A 58 5.74 -31.70 -0.04
CA PRO A 58 6.24 -32.71 0.89
C PRO A 58 6.28 -34.06 0.17
N THR A 59 7.45 -34.70 0.19
CA THR A 59 7.72 -36.07 -0.26
C THR A 59 7.03 -37.11 0.60
#